data_AF-A0A9D8JCY0-F1
#
_entry.id   AF-A0A9D8JCY0-F1
#
_cell.length_a   1.000
_cell.length_b   1.000
_cell.length_c   1.000
_cell.angle_alpha   90.00
_cell.angle_beta   90.00
_cell.angle_gamma   90.00
#
_symmetry.space_group_name_H-M   'P 1'
#
loop_
_entity.id
_entity.type
_entity.pdbx_description
1 polymer ?
#
loop_
_entity_poly.entity_id
_entity_poly.type
_entity_poly.pdbx_seq_one_letter_code
_entity_poly.pdbx_strand_id
1 'polypeptide(L)'
;MSFADPKTLSPSELVAQYVLTLRGNALFLPYQDYAVIEDWLAHAQCADELLLALSDILPGFFNQNRKPSLVGVQSLVLNRLASHKMRGV
;
A
#
# COMPACT_ATOMS: atom_id res chain seq x y z
N MET A 1 -18.96 -12.08 4.84
CA MET A 1 -17.77 -11.53 4.15
C MET A 1 -16.94 -12.72 3.72
N SER A 2 -16.77 -12.95 2.41
CA SER A 2 -15.90 -14.02 1.94
C SER A 2 -14.46 -13.57 2.14
N PHE A 3 -13.75 -14.18 3.09
CA PHE A 3 -12.30 -14.06 3.18
C PHE A 3 -11.74 -14.77 1.96
N ALA A 4 -11.37 -14.02 0.92
CA ALA A 4 -10.55 -14.57 -0.14
C ALA A 4 -9.26 -15.09 0.50
N ASP A 5 -8.85 -16.31 0.14
CA ASP A 5 -7.63 -16.91 0.68
C ASP A 5 -6.45 -16.01 0.27
N PRO A 6 -5.66 -15.46 1.21
CA PRO A 6 -4.56 -14.55 0.90
C PRO A 6 -3.54 -15.14 -0.09
N LYS A 7 -3.49 -16.48 -0.19
CA LYS A 7 -2.62 -17.19 -1.14
C LYS A 7 -3.12 -17.18 -2.58
N THR A 8 -4.39 -16.83 -2.79
CA THR A 8 -5.03 -16.75 -4.11
C THR A 8 -5.12 -15.32 -4.64
N LEU A 9 -4.81 -14.33 -3.80
CA LEU A 9 -4.82 -12.92 -4.17
C LEU A 9 -3.53 -12.52 -4.86
N SER A 10 -3.66 -11.73 -5.91
CA SER A 10 -2.52 -11.09 -6.54
C SER A 10 -1.84 -10.08 -5.60
N PRO A 11 -0.54 -9.77 -5.79
CA PRO A 11 0.18 -8.77 -5.02
C PRO A 11 -0.55 -7.42 -4.89
N SER A 12 -1.18 -6.94 -5.96
CA SER A 12 -1.91 -5.67 -5.95
C SER A 12 -3.23 -5.76 -5.18
N GLU A 13 -3.92 -6.89 -5.22
CA GLU A 13 -5.11 -7.14 -4.41
C GLU A 13 -4.79 -7.19 -2.92
N LEU A 14 -3.67 -7.83 -2.53
CA LEU A 14 -3.21 -7.87 -1.13
C LEU A 14 -2.94 -6.47 -0.59
N VAL A 15 -2.21 -5.65 -1.36
CA VAL A 15 -1.90 -4.27 -0.97
C VAL A 15 -3.17 -3.41 -0.93
N ALA A 16 -4.04 -3.54 -1.92
CA ALA A 16 -5.32 -2.84 -1.96
C ALA A 16 -6.19 -3.20 -0.75
N GLN A 17 -6.27 -4.48 -0.39
CA GLN A 17 -7.04 -4.93 0.77
C GLN A 17 -6.45 -4.42 2.08
N TYR A 18 -5.12 -4.36 2.21
CA TYR A 18 -4.46 -3.75 3.35
C TYR A 18 -4.82 -2.27 3.49
N VAL A 19 -4.72 -1.49 2.40
CA VAL A 19 -5.08 -0.07 2.38
C VAL A 19 -6.55 0.13 2.75
N LEU A 20 -7.45 -0.68 2.20
CA LEU A 20 -8.89 -0.62 2.51
C LEU A 20 -9.16 -0.90 4.00
N THR A 21 -8.45 -1.88 4.57
CA THR A 21 -8.55 -2.23 5.99
C THR A 21 -8.15 -1.06 6.89
N LEU A 22 -7.05 -0.37 6.56
CA LEU A 22 -6.61 0.82 7.30
C LEU A 22 -7.57 2.00 7.17
N ARG A 23 -8.26 2.12 6.03
CA ARG A 23 -9.26 3.16 5.79
C ARG A 23 -10.58 2.90 6.53
N GLY A 24 -10.77 1.70 7.08
CA GLY A 24 -11.85 1.29 7.98
C GLY A 24 -13.25 1.16 7.35
N ASN A 25 -13.61 1.96 6.33
CA ASN A 25 -14.98 2.05 5.79
C ASN A 25 -15.07 2.22 4.26
N ALA A 26 -13.98 2.06 3.52
CA ALA A 26 -14.03 2.13 2.07
C ALA A 26 -14.41 0.76 1.52
N LEU A 27 -15.50 0.69 0.74
CA LEU A 27 -15.86 -0.50 -0.02
C LEU A 27 -14.98 -0.64 -1.28
N PHE A 28 -14.44 0.48 -1.77
CA PHE A 28 -13.66 0.55 -3.00
C PHE A 28 -12.54 1.58 -2.87
N LEU A 29 -11.40 1.29 -3.52
CA LEU A 29 -10.36 2.28 -3.78
C LEU A 29 -10.71 3.04 -5.07
N PRO A 30 -10.45 4.35 -5.14
CA PRO A 30 -10.44 5.10 -6.40
C PRO A 30 -9.49 4.46 -7.43
N TYR A 31 -9.85 4.48 -8.72
CA TYR A 31 -8.98 3.96 -9.80
C TYR A 31 -7.56 4.55 -9.79
N GLN A 32 -7.43 5.83 -9.45
CA GLN A 32 -6.13 6.49 -9.30
C GLN A 32 -5.26 5.85 -8.20
N ASP A 33 -5.86 5.34 -7.13
CA ASP A 33 -5.12 4.72 -6.02
C ASP A 33 -4.62 3.33 -6.42
N TYR A 34 -5.34 2.62 -7.32
CA TYR A 34 -4.84 1.39 -7.93
C TYR A 34 -3.59 1.64 -8.78
N ALA A 35 -3.56 2.73 -9.56
CA ALA A 35 -2.37 3.08 -10.35
C ALA A 35 -1.15 3.36 -9.44
N VAL A 36 -1.37 3.97 -8.27
CA VAL A 36 -0.32 4.20 -7.28
C VAL A 36 0.19 2.88 -6.68
N ILE A 37 -0.70 1.92 -6.42
CA ILE A 37 -0.33 0.60 -5.90
C ILE A 37 0.52 -0.17 -6.92
N GLU A 38 0.13 -0.16 -8.20
CA GLU A 38 0.89 -0.79 -9.28
C GLU A 38 2.28 -0.15 -9.43
N ASP A 39 2.37 1.18 -9.33
CA ASP A 39 3.65 1.90 -9.35
C ASP A 39 4.54 1.51 -8.16
N TRP A 40 4.00 1.39 -6.95
CA TRP A 40 4.75 0.92 -5.79
C TRP A 40 5.25 -0.52 -5.95
N LEU A 41 4.40 -1.41 -6.48
CA LEU A 41 4.77 -2.80 -6.74
C LEU A 41 5.85 -2.92 -7.81
N ALA A 42 5.86 -2.05 -8.82
CA ALA A 42 6.92 -2.01 -9.82
C ALA A 42 8.29 -1.63 -9.22
N HIS A 43 8.31 -0.93 -8.09
CA HIS A 43 9.54 -0.48 -7.42
C HIS A 43 9.95 -1.35 -6.23
N ALA A 44 9.02 -2.15 -5.68
CA ALA A 44 9.29 -3.11 -4.62
C ALA A 44 9.83 -4.44 -5.20
N GLN A 45 10.64 -5.17 -4.44
CA GLN A 45 11.09 -6.50 -4.86
C GLN A 45 9.98 -7.54 -4.72
N CYS A 46 9.11 -7.38 -3.71
CA CYS A 46 7.95 -8.23 -3.48
C CYS A 46 6.84 -7.48 -2.75
N ALA A 47 5.63 -8.06 -2.74
CA ALA A 47 4.48 -7.51 -2.03
C ALA A 47 4.74 -7.35 -0.51
N ASP A 48 5.47 -8.29 0.08
CA ASP A 48 5.76 -8.29 1.53
C ASP A 48 6.64 -7.10 1.93
N GLU A 49 7.64 -6.75 1.12
CA GLU A 49 8.48 -5.56 1.33
C GLU A 49 7.64 -4.28 1.29
N LEU A 50 6.75 -4.20 0.30
CA LEU A 50 5.84 -3.06 0.18
C LEU A 50 4.89 -2.98 1.37
N LEU A 51 4.26 -4.08 1.76
CA LEU A 51 3.35 -4.13 2.92
C LEU A 51 4.06 -3.71 4.22
N LEU A 52 5.31 -4.14 4.41
CA LEU A 52 6.12 -3.73 5.56
C LEU A 52 6.34 -2.21 5.56
N ALA A 53 6.77 -1.63 4.43
CA ALA A 53 6.97 -0.19 4.32
C ALA A 53 5.65 0.60 4.51
N LEU A 54 4.54 0.10 3.96
CA LEU A 54 3.23 0.71 4.13
C LEU A 54 2.73 0.65 5.57
N SER A 55 3.08 -0.40 6.33
CA SER A 55 2.67 -0.54 7.72
C SER A 55 3.25 0.51 8.67
N ASP A 56 4.43 1.03 8.34
CA ASP A 56 5.05 2.13 9.07
C ASP A 56 4.39 3.49 8.75
N ILE A 57 3.92 3.65 7.51
CA ILE A 57 3.56 4.97 6.93
C ILE A 57 2.05 5.22 6.99
N LEU A 58 1.27 4.27 6.47
CA LEU A 58 -0.15 4.46 6.19
C LEU A 58 -1.00 4.67 7.45
N PRO A 59 -0.78 3.99 8.59
CA PRO A 59 -1.59 4.23 9.79
C PRO A 59 -1.51 5.68 10.27
N GLY A 60 -0.32 6.29 10.26
CA GLY A 60 -0.13 7.70 10.61
C GLY A 60 -0.82 8.64 9.63
N PHE A 61 -0.72 8.34 8.33
CA PHE A 61 -1.32 9.13 7.27
C PHE A 61 -2.86 9.12 7.29
N PHE A 62 -3.47 7.94 7.48
CA PHE A 62 -4.93 7.82 7.54
C PHE A 62 -5.52 8.37 8.84
N ASN A 63 -4.79 8.36 9.95
CA ASN A 63 -5.24 8.98 11.20
C ASN A 63 -5.31 10.52 11.12
N GLN A 64 -4.50 11.14 10.25
CA GLN A 64 -4.43 12.60 10.12
C GLN A 64 -5.46 13.18 9.16
N ASN A 65 -5.96 12.41 8.20
CA ASN A 65 -6.83 12.90 7.12
C ASN A 65 -8.13 12.10 7.02
N ARG A 66 -9.27 12.80 6.87
CA ARG A 66 -10.60 12.16 6.85
C ARG A 66 -10.95 11.36 5.60
N LYS A 67 -10.11 11.33 4.55
CA LYS A 67 -10.18 10.45 3.35
C LYS A 67 -9.01 10.80 2.39
N PRO A 68 -7.76 10.54 2.76
CA PRO A 68 -6.65 10.92 1.90
C PRO A 68 -6.54 9.98 0.70
N SER A 69 -6.00 10.53 -0.39
CA SER A 69 -5.61 9.81 -1.61
C SER A 69 -4.20 9.24 -1.44
N LEU A 70 -3.93 8.05 -2.00
CA LEU A 70 -2.59 7.46 -1.95
C LEU A 70 -1.55 8.29 -2.71
N VAL A 71 -2.00 9.10 -3.67
CA VAL A 71 -1.15 10.06 -4.40
C VAL A 71 -0.40 10.97 -3.43
N GLY A 72 -1.02 11.38 -2.32
CA GLY A 72 -0.38 12.27 -1.34
C GLY A 72 0.77 11.64 -0.56
N VAL A 73 0.88 10.31 -0.56
CA VAL A 73 1.94 9.56 0.13
C VAL A 73 2.84 8.79 -0.83
N GLN A 74 2.58 8.86 -2.14
CA GLN A 74 3.29 8.12 -3.19
C GLN A 74 4.80 8.32 -3.12
N SER A 75 5.27 9.57 -3.15
CA SER A 75 6.70 9.88 -3.13
C SER A 75 7.36 9.43 -1.82
N LEU A 76 6.64 9.47 -0.70
CA LEU A 76 7.18 9.09 0.60
C LEU A 76 7.40 7.56 0.67
N VAL A 77 6.45 6.78 0.18
CA VAL A 77 6.57 5.32 0.08
C VAL A 77 7.69 4.93 -0.88
N LEU A 78 7.77 5.55 -2.07
CA LEU A 78 8.85 5.28 -3.02
C LEU A 78 10.24 5.61 -2.45
N ASN A 79 10.39 6.73 -1.74
CA ASN A 79 11.63 7.08 -1.06
C ASN A 79 12.01 6.08 0.03
N ARG A 80 11.00 5.55 0.74
CA ARG A 80 11.21 4.53 1.77
C ARG A 80 11.69 3.21 1.14
N LEU A 81 11.06 2.76 0.05
CA LEU A 81 11.48 1.57 -0.70
C LEU A 81 12.91 1.72 -1.23
N ALA A 82 13.24 2.87 -1.83
CA ALA A 82 14.59 3.17 -2.29
C ALA A 82 15.63 3.15 -1.15
N SER A 83 15.26 3.62 0.04
CA SER A 83 16.13 3.61 1.22
C SER A 83 16.36 2.21 1.77
N HIS A 84 15.35 1.33 1.72
CA HIS A 84 15.50 -0.08 2.08
C HIS A 84 16.39 -0.84 1.10
N LYS A 85 16.24 -0.56 -0.20
CA LYS A 85 17.11 -1.11 -1.26
C LYS A 85 18.59 -0.73 -1.09
N MET A 86 18.88 0.48 -0.59
CA MET A 86 20.26 0.92 -0.31
C MET A 86 20.86 0.34 0.98
N ARG A 87 20.05 -0.24 1.88
CA ARG A 87 20.52 -0.91 3.10
C ARG A 87 20.67 -2.43 2.93
N GLY A 88 20.36 -2.96 1.75
CA GLY A 88 20.62 -4.35 1.38
C GLY A 88 22.10 -4.59 1.12
N VAL A 89 22.81 -4.95 2.21
CA VAL A 89 23.95 -5.87 2.19
C VAL A 89 23.45 -7.26 1.84
#